data_AF-A0A2E5EGR3-F1
#
_entry.id   AF-A0A2E5EGR3-F1
#
_cell.length_a   1.000
_cell.length_b   1.000
_cell.length_c   1.000
_cell.angle_alpha   90.00
_cell.angle_beta   90.00
_cell.angle_gamma   90.00
#
_symmetry.space_group_name_H-M   'P 1'
#
loop_
_entity.id
_entity.type
_entity.pdbx_description
1 polymer ?
#
loop_
_entity_poly.entity_id
_entity_poly.type
_entity_poly.pdbx_seq_one_letter_code
_entity_poly.pdbx_strand_id
1 'polypeptide(L)'
;MNYFGENERETQRRFALFRTRVSMPLLVWLDKRGCTSTEITLLSALCGLLFGLSVIFSLKVAIAFFLLHLLADSLDGSLARFQKSESEHGAFFDIITDHIALVTICAVPFAGDGRNPWVFPVYGFSYVLMITLITYGNSMGLKLHLVIRTKYIFFIMAAVHMLTPIGQAWFVATQVFIACNALVITATVVVMFRGYVRPRLFFFAMMALPVAVFAFLLAQKLGYIGQ
;
A
#
# COMPACT_ATOMS: atom_id res chain seq x y z
N MET A 1 -14.93 0.88 11.59
CA MET A 1 -14.97 0.09 10.34
C MET A 1 -14.12 -1.18 10.51
N ASN A 2 -14.64 -2.36 10.15
CA ASN A 2 -13.94 -3.63 10.37
C ASN A 2 -12.92 -3.91 9.25
N TYR A 3 -11.71 -3.37 9.36
CA TYR A 3 -10.70 -3.42 8.28
C TYR A 3 -9.94 -4.76 8.18
N PHE A 4 -9.86 -5.51 9.27
CA PHE A 4 -9.05 -6.72 9.42
C PHE A 4 -9.91 -7.94 9.76
N GLY A 5 -9.48 -9.13 9.31
CA GLY A 5 -10.07 -10.41 9.76
C GLY A 5 -9.84 -10.66 11.26
N GLU A 6 -10.67 -11.49 11.91
CA GLU A 6 -10.60 -11.71 13.38
C GLU A 6 -9.19 -12.09 13.88
N ASN A 7 -8.51 -13.03 13.21
CA ASN A 7 -7.14 -13.45 13.55
C ASN A 7 -6.08 -12.40 13.20
N GLU A 8 -6.32 -11.60 12.15
CA GLU A 8 -5.41 -10.52 11.73
C GLU A 8 -5.45 -9.37 12.74
N ARG A 9 -6.62 -9.09 13.34
CA ARG A 9 -6.78 -8.01 14.34
C ARG A 9 -5.88 -8.18 15.54
N GLU A 10 -5.76 -9.39 16.07
CA GLU A 10 -4.93 -9.61 17.25
C GLU A 10 -3.46 -9.36 16.94
N THR A 11 -2.99 -9.87 15.81
CA THR A 11 -1.61 -9.66 15.35
C THR A 11 -1.33 -8.18 15.10
N GLN A 12 -2.25 -7.48 14.39
CA GLN A 12 -2.15 -6.04 14.13
C GLN A 12 -2.18 -5.23 15.44
N ARG A 13 -3.02 -5.61 16.40
CA ARG A 13 -3.09 -4.95 17.71
C ARG A 13 -1.78 -5.13 18.49
N ARG A 14 -1.21 -6.33 18.52
CA ARG A 14 0.10 -6.60 19.15
C ARG A 14 1.20 -5.76 18.51
N PHE A 15 1.23 -5.71 17.19
CA PHE A 15 2.20 -4.90 16.44
C PHE A 15 2.01 -3.39 16.70
N ALA A 16 0.78 -2.90 16.71
CA ALA A 16 0.45 -1.51 17.00
C ALA A 16 0.87 -1.09 18.43
N LEU A 17 0.65 -1.97 19.42
CA LEU A 17 1.08 -1.73 20.81
C LEU A 17 2.61 -1.73 20.93
N PHE A 18 3.29 -2.64 20.25
CA PHE A 18 4.75 -2.65 20.19
C PHE A 18 5.28 -1.34 19.60
N ARG A 19 4.73 -0.90 18.46
CA ARG A 19 5.09 0.36 17.81
C ARG A 19 4.87 1.56 18.73
N THR A 20 3.72 1.64 19.39
CA THR A 20 3.44 2.68 20.39
C THR A 20 4.47 2.67 21.52
N ARG A 21 4.85 1.48 22.03
CA ARG A 21 5.84 1.35 23.11
C ARG A 21 7.22 1.86 22.68
N VAL A 22 7.68 1.47 21.50
CA VAL A 22 8.99 1.88 20.97
C VAL A 22 9.03 3.41 20.75
N SER A 23 7.92 3.98 20.27
CA SER A 23 7.85 5.42 19.99
C SER A 23 7.55 6.30 21.20
N MET A 24 7.38 5.73 22.41
CA MET A 24 6.92 6.47 23.60
C MET A 24 7.66 7.80 23.88
N PRO A 25 9.01 7.88 23.82
CA PRO A 25 9.70 9.14 24.09
C PRO A 25 9.26 10.25 23.13
N LEU A 26 9.07 9.90 21.86
CA LEU A 26 8.64 10.84 20.83
C LEU A 26 7.16 11.20 20.98
N LEU A 27 6.30 10.23 21.34
CA LEU A 27 4.88 10.49 21.60
C LEU A 27 4.68 11.48 22.75
N VAL A 28 5.40 11.31 23.86
CA VAL A 28 5.36 12.25 25.00
C VAL A 28 5.85 13.64 24.58
N TRP A 29 6.86 13.71 23.73
CA TRP A 29 7.37 14.99 23.23
C TRP A 29 6.35 15.70 22.32
N LEU A 30 5.71 14.97 21.40
CA LEU A 30 4.67 15.48 20.51
C LEU A 30 3.44 15.94 21.28
N ASP A 31 3.00 15.15 22.26
CA ASP A 31 1.84 15.48 23.11
C ASP A 31 2.08 16.76 23.93
N LYS A 32 3.27 16.92 24.50
CA LYS A 32 3.67 18.17 25.20
C LYS A 32 3.68 19.40 24.29
N ARG A 33 3.85 19.21 22.98
CA ARG A 33 3.81 20.27 21.97
C ARG A 33 2.39 20.55 21.46
N GLY A 34 1.40 19.80 21.93
CA GLY A 34 0.00 19.92 21.49
C GLY A 34 -0.24 19.38 20.08
N CYS A 35 0.67 18.58 19.53
CA CYS A 35 0.49 17.99 18.21
C CYS A 35 -0.65 16.98 18.23
N THR A 36 -1.46 17.00 17.17
CA THR A 36 -2.57 16.08 16.94
C THR A 36 -2.16 14.98 15.96
N SER A 37 -2.79 13.81 16.03
CA SER A 37 -2.57 12.72 15.07
C SER A 37 -2.83 13.16 13.63
N THR A 38 -3.88 13.96 13.39
CA THR A 38 -4.21 14.49 12.06
C THR A 38 -3.11 15.35 11.46
N GLU A 39 -2.46 16.20 12.26
CA GLU A 39 -1.33 17.00 11.79
C GLU A 39 -0.13 16.13 11.41
N ILE A 40 0.11 15.05 12.15
CA ILE A 40 1.17 14.08 11.82
C ILE A 40 0.83 13.33 10.53
N THR A 41 -0.42 12.93 10.32
CA THR A 41 -0.87 12.30 9.06
C THR A 41 -0.73 13.28 7.88
N LEU A 42 -1.07 14.55 8.05
CA LEU A 42 -0.88 15.60 7.03
C LEU A 42 0.60 15.80 6.70
N LEU A 43 1.47 15.85 7.72
CA LEU A 43 2.91 15.94 7.53
C LEU A 43 3.43 14.72 6.75
N SER A 44 2.98 13.51 7.11
CA SER A 44 3.30 12.28 6.40
C SER A 44 2.94 12.38 4.91
N ALA A 45 1.73 12.83 4.59
CA ALA A 45 1.25 13.00 3.23
C ALA A 45 2.08 14.03 2.44
N LEU A 46 2.38 15.18 3.06
CA LEU A 46 3.20 16.22 2.45
C LEU A 46 4.62 15.71 2.17
N CYS A 47 5.23 15.00 3.11
CA CYS A 47 6.53 14.37 2.90
C CYS A 47 6.48 13.33 1.77
N GLY A 48 5.41 12.53 1.68
CA GLY A 48 5.19 11.58 0.60
C GLY A 48 5.14 12.26 -0.78
N LEU A 49 4.40 13.37 -0.90
CA LEU A 49 4.33 14.17 -2.13
C LEU A 49 5.67 14.82 -2.50
N LEU A 50 6.30 15.47 -1.52
CA LEU A 50 7.60 16.13 -1.70
C LEU A 50 8.70 15.12 -2.09
N PHE A 51 8.61 13.90 -1.59
CA PHE A 51 9.49 12.82 -2.00
C PHE A 51 9.41 12.58 -3.51
N GLY A 52 8.23 12.39 -4.11
CA GLY A 52 8.14 12.12 -5.56
C GLY A 52 8.61 13.26 -6.42
N LEU A 53 8.31 14.51 -6.01
CA LEU A 53 8.85 15.69 -6.67
C LEU A 53 10.39 15.69 -6.59
N SER A 54 10.93 15.38 -5.40
CA SER A 54 12.37 15.40 -5.14
C SER A 54 13.14 14.30 -5.87
N VAL A 55 12.51 13.16 -6.19
CA VAL A 55 13.18 12.06 -6.90
C VAL A 55 13.79 12.52 -8.23
N ILE A 56 13.14 13.47 -8.91
CA ILE A 56 13.59 13.99 -10.21
C ILE A 56 14.79 14.94 -10.05
N PHE A 57 14.88 15.68 -8.93
CA PHE A 57 15.88 16.72 -8.75
C PHE A 57 17.08 16.29 -7.90
N SER A 58 16.84 15.52 -6.84
CA SER A 58 17.89 15.11 -5.89
C SER A 58 17.46 13.88 -5.09
N LEU A 59 18.13 12.76 -5.37
CA LEU A 59 17.91 11.50 -4.67
C LEU A 59 18.14 11.62 -3.16
N LYS A 60 19.11 12.42 -2.71
CA LYS A 60 19.39 12.63 -1.28
C LYS A 60 18.22 13.32 -0.57
N VAL A 61 17.63 14.34 -1.20
CA VAL A 61 16.47 15.06 -0.67
C VAL A 61 15.23 14.15 -0.69
N ALA A 62 15.06 13.36 -1.75
CA ALA A 62 13.99 12.36 -1.84
C ALA A 62 14.08 11.35 -0.68
N ILE A 63 15.26 10.78 -0.41
CA ILE A 63 15.45 9.84 0.70
C ILE A 63 15.06 10.49 2.04
N ALA A 64 15.44 11.75 2.28
CA ALA A 64 15.07 12.46 3.49
C ALA A 64 13.54 12.58 3.66
N PHE A 65 12.83 13.00 2.61
CA PHE A 65 11.36 13.08 2.64
C PHE A 65 10.70 11.71 2.77
N PHE A 66 11.25 10.67 2.14
CA PHE A 66 10.75 9.30 2.27
C PHE A 66 10.86 8.79 3.71
N LEU A 67 12.01 9.01 4.36
CA LEU A 67 12.20 8.62 5.76
C LEU A 67 11.30 9.40 6.71
N LEU A 68 11.10 10.69 6.46
CA LEU A 68 10.17 11.52 7.23
C LEU A 68 8.73 11.05 7.07
N HIS A 69 8.31 10.69 5.86
CA HIS A 69 7.00 10.09 5.60
C HIS A 69 6.83 8.79 6.39
N LEU A 70 7.76 7.83 6.26
CA LEU A 70 7.71 6.55 6.99
C LEU A 70 7.65 6.76 8.51
N LEU A 71 8.41 7.72 9.03
CA LEU A 71 8.41 8.04 10.45
C LEU A 71 7.06 8.62 10.88
N ALA A 72 6.54 9.62 10.18
CA ALA A 72 5.26 10.26 10.51
C ALA A 72 4.08 9.28 10.42
N ASP A 73 4.01 8.46 9.37
CA ASP A 73 3.03 7.38 9.17
C ASP A 73 3.06 6.33 10.29
N SER A 74 4.24 6.09 10.86
CA SER A 74 4.35 5.18 12.01
C SER A 74 3.81 5.80 13.30
N LEU A 75 3.82 7.13 13.41
CA LEU A 75 3.55 7.87 14.64
C LEU A 75 2.10 8.29 14.78
N ASP A 76 1.39 8.62 13.72
CA ASP A 76 0.03 9.18 13.79
C ASP A 76 -0.97 8.30 14.56
N GLY A 77 -1.09 7.01 14.20
CA GLY A 77 -1.95 6.06 14.89
C GLY A 77 -1.43 5.73 16.29
N SER A 78 -0.11 5.81 16.52
CA SER A 78 0.48 5.61 17.84
C SER A 78 0.20 6.79 18.77
N LEU A 79 0.19 8.02 18.24
CA LEU A 79 -0.17 9.24 18.93
C LEU A 79 -1.67 9.28 19.23
N ALA A 80 -2.51 8.90 18.27
CA ALA A 80 -3.96 8.77 18.48
C ALA A 80 -4.29 7.79 19.62
N ARG A 81 -3.61 6.64 19.67
CA ARG A 81 -3.74 5.67 20.78
C ARG A 81 -3.28 6.25 22.11
N PHE A 82 -2.13 6.91 22.11
CA PHE A 82 -1.55 7.51 23.31
C PHE A 82 -2.47 8.59 23.90
N GLN A 83 -3.03 9.46 23.05
CA GLN A 83 -3.96 10.53 23.40
C GLN A 83 -5.41 10.06 23.59
N LYS A 84 -5.70 8.79 23.32
CA LYS A 84 -7.07 8.22 23.31
C LYS A 84 -8.02 8.97 22.37
N SER A 85 -7.51 9.42 21.23
CA SER A 85 -8.21 10.20 20.19
C SER A 85 -8.43 9.42 18.90
N GLU A 86 -8.37 8.07 18.95
CA GLU A 86 -8.65 7.21 17.80
C GLU A 86 -10.06 7.45 17.26
N SER A 87 -10.19 7.61 15.94
CA SER A 87 -11.47 7.85 15.28
C SER A 87 -11.53 7.17 13.91
N GLU A 88 -12.75 6.87 13.45
CA GLU A 88 -12.94 6.30 12.11
C GLU A 88 -12.55 7.29 11.00
N HIS A 89 -12.79 8.58 11.21
CA HIS A 89 -12.37 9.65 10.30
C HIS A 89 -10.85 9.71 10.18
N GLY A 90 -10.12 9.63 11.30
CA GLY A 90 -8.65 9.60 11.30
C GLY A 90 -8.12 8.37 10.57
N ALA A 91 -8.70 7.19 10.80
CA ALA A 91 -8.30 5.96 10.10
C ALA A 91 -8.60 6.02 8.59
N PHE A 92 -9.72 6.64 8.18
CA PHE A 92 -10.02 6.85 6.77
C PHE A 92 -9.05 7.84 6.12
N PHE A 93 -8.70 8.91 6.83
CA PHE A 93 -7.75 9.90 6.37
C PHE A 93 -6.34 9.31 6.21
N ASP A 94 -5.88 8.52 7.17
CA ASP A 94 -4.64 7.73 7.13
C ASP A 94 -4.57 6.86 5.87
N ILE A 95 -5.66 6.13 5.56
CA ILE A 95 -5.76 5.34 4.33
C ILE A 95 -5.55 6.22 3.08
N ILE A 96 -6.18 7.39 2.99
CA ILE A 96 -6.02 8.27 1.82
C ILE A 96 -4.55 8.71 1.68
N THR A 97 -3.91 9.09 2.78
CA THR A 97 -2.53 9.58 2.76
C THR A 97 -1.51 8.50 2.44
N ASP A 98 -1.73 7.27 2.94
CA ASP A 98 -1.02 6.05 2.56
C ASP A 98 -1.01 5.85 1.03
N HIS A 99 -2.16 6.08 0.39
CA HIS A 99 -2.34 5.88 -1.06
C HIS A 99 -1.64 6.96 -1.88
N ILE A 100 -1.65 8.22 -1.41
CA ILE A 100 -0.89 9.30 -2.04
C ILE A 100 0.59 8.95 -2.06
N ALA A 101 1.14 8.52 -0.92
CA ALA A 101 2.54 8.13 -0.83
C ALA A 101 2.86 6.91 -1.71
N LEU A 102 1.99 5.89 -1.74
CA LEU A 102 2.15 4.73 -2.61
C LEU A 102 2.23 5.12 -4.08
N VAL A 103 1.32 5.97 -4.57
CA VAL A 103 1.33 6.47 -5.95
C VAL A 103 2.64 7.21 -6.24
N THR A 104 3.10 7.97 -5.27
CA THR A 104 4.31 8.78 -5.41
C THR A 104 5.58 7.92 -5.45
N ILE A 105 5.64 6.82 -4.69
CA ILE A 105 6.72 5.82 -4.75
C ILE A 105 6.75 5.09 -6.08
N CYS A 106 5.59 4.88 -6.70
CA CYS A 106 5.52 4.30 -8.05
C CYS A 106 6.14 5.22 -9.13
N ALA A 107 6.44 6.49 -8.81
CA ALA A 107 7.15 7.40 -9.71
C ALA A 107 8.68 7.20 -9.72
N VAL A 108 9.27 6.56 -8.70
CA VAL A 108 10.73 6.36 -8.59
C VAL A 108 11.36 5.75 -9.85
N PRO A 109 10.77 4.72 -10.47
CA PRO A 109 11.37 4.07 -11.64
C PRO A 109 11.35 4.91 -12.91
N PHE A 110 10.53 5.97 -12.98
CA PHE A 110 10.56 6.92 -14.10
C PHE A 110 11.84 7.77 -14.10
N ALA A 111 12.56 7.84 -12.98
CA ALA A 111 13.86 8.50 -12.89
C ALA A 111 15.04 7.59 -13.30
N GLY A 112 14.79 6.36 -13.77
CA GLY A 112 15.86 5.36 -14.02
C GLY A 112 15.71 4.48 -15.27
N ASP A 113 16.81 3.79 -15.55
CA ASP A 113 17.12 2.53 -16.27
C ASP A 113 16.38 2.10 -17.56
N GLY A 114 15.34 2.78 -18.03
CA GLY A 114 14.64 2.45 -19.29
C GLY A 114 13.81 1.15 -19.28
N ARG A 115 13.56 0.55 -18.11
CA ARG A 115 12.62 -0.59 -17.97
C ARG A 115 11.17 -0.10 -18.07
N ASN A 116 10.24 -0.98 -18.45
CA ASN A 116 8.82 -0.62 -18.57
C ASN A 116 8.28 0.02 -17.27
N PRO A 117 8.05 1.34 -17.25
CA PRO A 117 7.74 2.05 -16.02
C PRO A 117 6.29 1.81 -15.56
N TRP A 118 5.42 1.30 -16.46
CA TRP A 118 4.01 1.04 -16.18
C TRP A 118 3.78 -0.04 -15.13
N VAL A 119 4.75 -0.92 -14.90
CA VAL A 119 4.65 -1.98 -13.88
C VAL A 119 4.40 -1.40 -12.49
N PHE A 120 4.95 -0.23 -12.16
CA PHE A 120 4.81 0.34 -10.82
C PHE A 120 3.46 1.04 -10.59
N PRO A 121 2.96 1.90 -11.50
CA PRO A 121 1.58 2.37 -11.44
C PRO A 121 0.53 1.24 -11.43
N VAL A 122 0.74 0.17 -12.21
CA VAL A 122 -0.15 -1.00 -12.20
C VAL A 122 -0.15 -1.68 -10.83
N TYR A 123 1.03 -1.82 -10.21
CA TYR A 123 1.12 -2.29 -8.83
C TYR A 123 0.34 -1.39 -7.87
N GLY A 124 0.59 -0.08 -7.90
CA GLY A 124 -0.11 0.91 -7.07
C GLY A 124 -1.62 0.75 -7.19
N PHE A 125 -2.15 0.82 -8.41
CA PHE A 125 -3.57 0.65 -8.70
C PHE A 125 -4.12 -0.69 -8.21
N SER A 126 -3.43 -1.80 -8.50
CA SER A 126 -3.86 -3.14 -8.06
C SER A 126 -3.93 -3.24 -6.53
N TYR A 127 -3.01 -2.60 -5.82
CA TYR A 127 -2.99 -2.60 -4.36
C TYR A 127 -4.16 -1.78 -3.79
N VAL A 128 -4.41 -0.58 -4.34
CA VAL A 128 -5.56 0.26 -3.96
C VAL A 128 -6.87 -0.50 -4.16
N LEU A 129 -7.04 -1.12 -5.34
CA LEU A 129 -8.22 -1.90 -5.67
C LEU A 129 -8.41 -3.08 -4.70
N MET A 130 -7.34 -3.84 -4.46
CA MET A 130 -7.35 -4.95 -3.51
C MET A 130 -7.83 -4.49 -2.14
N ILE A 131 -7.25 -3.40 -1.59
CA ILE A 131 -7.59 -2.98 -0.24
C ILE A 131 -9.01 -2.41 -0.14
N THR A 132 -9.45 -1.71 -1.17
CA THR A 132 -10.82 -1.16 -1.25
C THR A 132 -11.84 -2.29 -1.25
N LEU A 133 -11.63 -3.33 -2.07
CA LEU A 133 -12.51 -4.49 -2.13
C LEU A 133 -12.56 -5.27 -0.81
N ILE A 134 -11.42 -5.47 -0.15
CA ILE A 134 -11.36 -6.14 1.16
C ILE A 134 -12.15 -5.34 2.19
N THR A 135 -11.92 -4.03 2.25
CA THR A 135 -12.58 -3.13 3.20
C THR A 135 -14.09 -3.10 3.00
N TYR A 136 -14.51 -3.00 1.73
CA TYR A 136 -15.92 -3.03 1.36
C TYR A 136 -16.57 -4.39 1.67
N GLY A 137 -15.92 -5.49 1.30
CA GLY A 137 -16.37 -6.85 1.64
C GLY A 137 -16.55 -7.05 3.15
N ASN A 138 -15.59 -6.59 3.96
CA ASN A 138 -15.70 -6.66 5.41
C ASN A 138 -16.82 -5.78 5.97
N SER A 139 -17.11 -4.62 5.35
CA SER A 139 -18.25 -3.78 5.74
C SER A 139 -19.62 -4.44 5.46
N MET A 140 -19.68 -5.35 4.49
CA MET A 140 -20.85 -6.20 4.22
C MET A 140 -20.91 -7.45 5.11
N GLY A 141 -19.98 -7.61 6.06
CA GLY A 141 -19.93 -8.77 6.95
C GLY A 141 -19.36 -10.04 6.30
N LEU A 142 -18.76 -9.95 5.10
CA LEU A 142 -18.07 -11.09 4.49
C LEU A 142 -16.76 -11.35 5.21
N LYS A 143 -16.55 -12.58 5.69
CA LYS A 143 -15.28 -13.00 6.30
C LYS A 143 -14.27 -13.34 5.21
N LEU A 144 -13.45 -12.36 4.82
CA LEU A 144 -12.34 -12.58 3.89
C LEU A 144 -11.13 -13.12 4.66
N HIS A 145 -10.70 -14.35 4.35
CA HIS A 145 -9.61 -15.03 5.06
C HIS A 145 -8.23 -14.83 4.43
N LEU A 146 -8.16 -14.50 3.14
CA LEU A 146 -6.90 -14.30 2.42
C LEU A 146 -6.63 -12.81 2.25
N VAL A 147 -5.71 -12.28 3.05
CA VAL A 147 -5.24 -10.89 2.95
C VAL A 147 -3.72 -10.91 2.96
N ILE A 148 -3.11 -10.56 1.82
CA ILE A 148 -1.65 -10.45 1.68
C ILE A 148 -1.32 -8.99 1.42
N ARG A 149 -0.65 -8.34 2.39
CA ARG A 149 -0.29 -6.92 2.30
C ARG A 149 1.15 -6.77 1.84
N THR A 150 1.36 -6.51 0.56
CA THR A 150 2.70 -6.37 -0.02
C THR A 150 3.33 -4.98 0.19
N LYS A 151 2.58 -3.98 0.68
CA LYS A 151 3.03 -2.58 0.76
C LYS A 151 4.36 -2.39 1.50
N TYR A 152 4.52 -3.04 2.66
CA TYR A 152 5.71 -2.86 3.49
C TYR A 152 6.98 -3.40 2.81
N ILE A 153 6.86 -4.58 2.18
CA ILE A 153 7.97 -5.17 1.44
C ILE A 153 8.33 -4.28 0.25
N PHE A 154 7.32 -3.76 -0.46
CA PHE A 154 7.54 -2.83 -1.56
C PHE A 154 8.25 -1.54 -1.13
N PHE A 155 7.88 -0.95 0.02
CA PHE A 155 8.54 0.24 0.57
C PHE A 155 10.00 -0.04 0.96
N ILE A 156 10.28 -1.20 1.58
CA ILE A 156 11.65 -1.61 1.88
C ILE A 156 12.46 -1.76 0.59
N MET A 157 11.90 -2.40 -0.44
CA MET A 157 12.59 -2.55 -1.73
C MET A 157 12.83 -1.21 -2.41
N ALA A 158 11.89 -0.28 -2.34
CA ALA A 158 12.07 1.08 -2.83
C ALA A 158 13.23 1.77 -2.11
N ALA A 159 13.27 1.70 -0.77
CA ALA A 159 14.35 2.26 0.04
C ALA A 159 15.71 1.64 -0.32
N VAL A 160 15.78 0.30 -0.45
CA VAL A 160 17.00 -0.40 -0.86
C VAL A 160 17.41 0.03 -2.26
N HIS A 161 16.48 0.14 -3.21
CA HIS A 161 16.77 0.58 -4.57
C HIS A 161 17.37 1.99 -4.62
N MET A 162 16.88 2.90 -3.77
CA MET A 162 17.41 4.27 -3.67
C MET A 162 18.83 4.31 -3.09
N LEU A 163 19.21 3.35 -2.24
CA LEU A 163 20.55 3.26 -1.66
C LEU A 163 21.52 2.43 -2.51
N THR A 164 21.00 1.41 -3.17
CA THR A 164 21.76 0.44 -3.95
C THR A 164 20.89 0.02 -5.14
N PRO A 165 21.30 0.30 -6.39
CA PRO A 165 20.47 0.04 -7.57
C PRO A 165 20.14 -1.46 -7.77
N ILE A 166 19.05 -1.93 -7.18
CA ILE A 166 18.54 -3.31 -7.32
C ILE A 166 17.44 -3.44 -8.40
N GLY A 167 17.51 -2.61 -9.44
CA GLY A 167 16.39 -2.36 -10.35
C GLY A 167 15.76 -3.61 -10.98
N GLN A 168 16.57 -4.62 -11.34
CA GLN A 168 16.06 -5.89 -11.89
C GLN A 168 15.29 -6.71 -10.84
N ALA A 169 15.84 -6.85 -9.64
CA ALA A 169 15.20 -7.58 -8.55
C ALA A 169 13.90 -6.89 -8.12
N TRP A 170 13.92 -5.56 -8.04
CA TRP A 170 12.73 -4.78 -7.71
C TRP A 170 11.65 -4.90 -8.79
N PHE A 171 12.02 -4.79 -10.06
CA PHE A 171 11.07 -4.99 -11.16
C PHE A 171 10.39 -6.37 -11.12
N VAL A 172 11.17 -7.44 -10.94
CA VAL A 172 10.64 -8.81 -10.85
C VAL A 172 9.73 -8.97 -9.62
N ALA A 173 10.14 -8.46 -8.46
CA ALA A 173 9.33 -8.51 -7.25
C ALA A 173 8.00 -7.75 -7.41
N THR A 174 8.01 -6.58 -8.06
CA THR A 174 6.78 -5.83 -8.35
C THR A 174 5.81 -6.63 -9.21
N GLN A 175 6.29 -7.38 -10.21
CA GLN A 175 5.43 -8.28 -11.00
C GLN A 175 4.82 -9.39 -10.15
N VAL A 176 5.59 -9.96 -9.22
CA VAL A 176 5.08 -10.96 -8.27
C VAL A 176 4.03 -10.34 -7.34
N PHE A 177 4.25 -9.12 -6.86
CA PHE A 177 3.27 -8.43 -6.02
C PHE A 177 1.96 -8.13 -6.77
N ILE A 178 2.03 -7.73 -8.04
CA ILE A 178 0.83 -7.58 -8.89
C ILE A 178 0.07 -8.90 -9.00
N ALA A 179 0.77 -10.02 -9.23
CA ALA A 179 0.15 -11.33 -9.30
C ALA A 179 -0.52 -11.74 -7.97
N CYS A 180 0.14 -11.48 -6.84
CA CYS A 180 -0.44 -11.68 -5.51
C CYS A 180 -1.70 -10.83 -5.29
N ASN A 181 -1.65 -9.53 -5.64
CA ASN A 181 -2.79 -8.63 -5.52
C ASN A 181 -3.96 -9.12 -6.40
N ALA A 182 -3.68 -9.52 -7.64
CA ALA A 182 -4.68 -10.07 -8.55
C ALA A 182 -5.36 -11.32 -7.98
N LEU A 183 -4.58 -12.25 -7.40
CA LEU A 183 -5.12 -13.45 -6.74
C LEU A 183 -6.08 -13.09 -5.59
N VAL A 184 -5.68 -12.15 -4.73
CA VAL A 184 -6.51 -11.70 -3.60
C VAL A 184 -7.76 -10.97 -4.08
N ILE A 185 -7.65 -10.10 -5.08
CA ILE A 185 -8.80 -9.43 -5.73
C ILE A 185 -9.78 -10.48 -6.25
N THR A 186 -9.29 -11.45 -7.03
CA THR A 186 -10.12 -12.51 -7.60
C THR A 186 -10.81 -13.32 -6.51
N ALA A 187 -10.09 -13.75 -5.47
CA ALA A 187 -10.68 -14.48 -4.35
C ALA A 187 -11.77 -13.65 -3.64
N THR A 188 -11.51 -12.36 -3.42
CA THR A 188 -12.45 -11.43 -2.77
C THR A 188 -13.72 -11.27 -3.59
N VAL A 189 -13.58 -11.03 -4.90
CA VAL A 189 -14.70 -10.92 -5.84
C VAL A 189 -15.52 -12.22 -5.85
N VAL A 190 -14.88 -13.39 -5.94
CA VAL A 190 -15.58 -14.68 -5.91
C VAL A 190 -16.41 -14.85 -4.64
N VAL A 191 -15.87 -14.50 -3.48
CA VAL A 191 -16.59 -14.55 -2.20
C VAL A 191 -17.78 -13.59 -2.19
N MET A 192 -17.59 -12.35 -2.65
CA MET A 192 -18.65 -11.35 -2.74
C MET A 192 -19.80 -11.80 -3.65
N PHE A 193 -19.48 -12.36 -4.82
CA PHE A 193 -20.50 -12.87 -5.75
C PHE A 193 -21.22 -14.09 -5.20
N ARG A 194 -20.52 -15.04 -4.55
CA ARG A 194 -21.17 -16.20 -3.90
C ARG A 194 -22.12 -15.77 -2.78
N GLY A 195 -21.81 -14.69 -2.05
CA GLY A 195 -22.65 -14.17 -0.99
C GLY A 195 -23.91 -13.42 -1.46
N TYR A 196 -23.90 -12.83 -2.68
CA TYR A 196 -24.92 -11.85 -3.08
C TYR A 196 -25.53 -12.01 -4.48
N VAL A 197 -24.89 -12.66 -5.45
CA VAL A 197 -25.32 -12.61 -6.86
C VAL A 197 -25.29 -14.00 -7.52
N ARG A 198 -26.47 -14.51 -7.94
CA ARG A 198 -26.56 -15.71 -8.81
C ARG A 198 -25.70 -15.48 -10.07
N PRO A 199 -24.79 -16.40 -10.45
CA PRO A 199 -23.77 -16.12 -11.46
C PRO A 199 -24.39 -16.00 -12.86
N ARG A 200 -24.14 -14.87 -13.54
CA ARG A 200 -24.31 -14.73 -15.00
C ARG A 200 -22.97 -14.35 -15.63
N LEU A 201 -22.82 -14.67 -16.92
CA LEU A 201 -21.67 -14.58 -17.85
C LEU A 201 -20.57 -13.51 -17.56
N PHE A 202 -20.91 -12.39 -16.93
CA PHE A 202 -19.98 -11.33 -16.49
C PHE A 202 -18.84 -11.86 -15.58
N PHE A 203 -19.11 -12.93 -14.82
CA PHE A 203 -18.15 -13.61 -13.94
C PHE A 203 -16.89 -14.13 -14.67
N PHE A 204 -17.04 -14.68 -15.87
CA PHE A 204 -15.91 -15.19 -16.65
C PHE A 204 -15.10 -14.06 -17.30
N ALA A 205 -15.75 -12.97 -17.71
CA ALA A 205 -15.08 -11.82 -18.32
C ALA A 205 -14.21 -11.03 -17.32
N MET A 206 -14.68 -10.85 -16.07
CA MET A 206 -13.91 -10.14 -15.03
C MET A 206 -12.75 -10.97 -14.46
N MET A 207 -12.86 -12.30 -14.37
CA MET A 207 -11.73 -13.16 -13.99
C MET A 207 -10.67 -13.26 -15.08
N ALA A 208 -11.09 -13.18 -16.35
CA ALA A 208 -10.17 -13.22 -17.48
C ALA A 208 -9.29 -11.96 -17.54
N LEU A 209 -9.74 -10.80 -17.09
CA LEU A 209 -9.00 -9.54 -17.30
C LEU A 209 -7.66 -9.46 -16.53
N PRO A 210 -7.57 -9.73 -15.22
CA PRO A 210 -6.28 -9.71 -14.51
C PRO A 210 -5.35 -10.84 -14.98
N VAL A 211 -5.91 -12.02 -15.29
CA VAL A 211 -5.17 -13.17 -15.81
C VAL A 211 -4.66 -12.89 -17.23
N ALA A 212 -5.45 -12.22 -18.06
CA ALA A 212 -5.07 -11.81 -19.41
C ALA A 212 -4.05 -10.69 -19.38
N VAL A 213 -4.15 -9.72 -18.45
CA VAL A 213 -3.13 -8.69 -18.25
C VAL A 213 -1.82 -9.33 -17.77
N PHE A 214 -1.88 -10.26 -16.82
CA PHE A 214 -0.70 -11.01 -16.38
C PHE A 214 -0.10 -11.86 -17.50
N ALA A 215 -0.92 -12.60 -18.24
CA ALA A 215 -0.49 -13.40 -19.38
C ALA A 215 0.07 -12.55 -20.52
N PHE A 216 -0.50 -11.38 -20.78
CA PHE A 216 -0.01 -10.41 -21.77
C PHE A 216 1.36 -9.84 -21.36
N LEU A 217 1.53 -9.44 -20.11
CA LEU A 217 2.82 -8.97 -19.58
C LEU A 217 3.87 -10.09 -19.57
N LEU A 218 3.46 -11.33 -19.30
CA LEU A 218 4.33 -12.50 -19.39
C LEU A 218 4.72 -12.81 -20.84
N ALA A 219 3.77 -12.71 -21.78
CA ALA A 219 3.99 -12.95 -23.21
C ALA A 219 4.90 -11.88 -23.84
N GLN A 220 4.76 -10.61 -23.46
CA GLN A 220 5.71 -9.55 -23.86
C GLN A 220 7.13 -9.84 -23.36
N LYS A 221 7.28 -10.30 -22.11
CA LYS A 221 8.59 -10.60 -21.51
C LYS A 221 9.27 -11.82 -22.14
N LEU A 222 8.49 -12.77 -22.65
CA LEU A 222 8.96 -13.97 -23.35
C LEU A 222 9.17 -13.74 -24.86
N GLY A 223 8.96 -12.53 -25.37
CA GLY A 223 9.15 -12.21 -26.80
C GLY A 223 8.08 -12.79 -27.73
N TYR A 224 6.95 -13.26 -27.20
CA TYR A 224 5.86 -13.84 -28.00
C TYR A 224 4.96 -12.80 -28.67
N ILE A 225 5.05 -11.54 -28.25
CA ILE A 225 4.33 -10.41 -28.86
C ILE A 225 5.39 -9.38 -29.27
N GLY A 226 5.72 -9.37 -30.56
CA GLY A 226 6.66 -8.42 -31.16
C GLY A 226 6.16 -6.97 -31.08
N GLN A 227 7.12 -6.04 -31.19
CA GLN A 227 6.89 -4.58 -31.18
C GLN A 227 5.85 -4.13 -32.21
#